data_AF-A0A0F8ZAG1-F1
#
_entry.id   AF-A0A0F8ZAG1-F1
#
_cell.length_a   1.000
_cell.length_b   1.000
_cell.length_c   1.000
_cell.angle_alpha   90.00
_cell.angle_beta   90.00
_cell.angle_gamma   90.00
#
_symmetry.space_group_name_H-M   'P 1'
#
loop_
_entity.id
_entity.type
_entity.pdbx_description
1 polymer ?
#
loop_
_entity_poly.entity_id
_entity_poly.type
_entity_poly.pdbx_seq_one_letter_code
_entity_poly.pdbx_strand_id
1 'polypeptide(L)'
;FLYRHFQEYQKRGYQRKFGWFSRTLFSEGFINAKGGNNDGSKRIRDVSFYRRVFHKIRKQEDYYRKRKEETIRVLREAQMLGWQVILVRFPIGDKMLKLELELPDLFQPERIAQELTIQFIDYDADPRTADLPSDESHLFPDSAREISNILAHDVSQLLVSGS
;
A
#
# COMPACT_ATOMS: atom_id res chain seq x y z
N PHE A 1 -10.23 25.82 -5.25
CA PHE A 1 -11.65 25.67 -4.84
C PHE A 1 -11.80 25.15 -3.40
N LEU A 2 -11.16 24.01 -3.03
CA LEU A 2 -11.19 23.43 -1.67
C LEU A 2 -10.78 24.38 -0.52
N TYR A 3 -9.78 25.24 -0.72
CA TYR A 3 -9.34 26.20 0.29
C TYR A 3 -10.42 27.24 0.68
N ARG A 4 -11.27 27.67 -0.27
CA ARG A 4 -12.36 28.63 0.01
C ARG A 4 -13.52 27.96 0.76
N HIS A 5 -13.89 26.74 0.36
CA HIS A 5 -14.86 25.93 1.11
C HIS A 5 -14.38 25.65 2.54
N PHE A 6 -13.09 25.43 2.73
CA PHE A 6 -12.47 25.19 4.04
C PHE A 6 -12.53 26.42 4.98
N GLN A 7 -12.30 27.62 4.45
CA GLN A 7 -12.43 28.86 5.22
C GLN A 7 -13.88 29.10 5.71
N GLU A 8 -14.89 28.65 4.96
CA GLU A 8 -16.29 28.70 5.42
C GLU A 8 -16.57 27.74 6.59
N TYR A 9 -15.99 26.54 6.60
CA TYR A 9 -16.18 25.58 7.71
C TYR A 9 -15.54 26.07 9.02
N GLN A 10 -14.35 26.69 8.95
CA GLN A 10 -13.74 27.32 10.13
C GLN A 10 -14.58 28.47 10.68
N LYS A 11 -15.16 29.32 9.81
CA LYS A 11 -16.05 30.42 10.23
C LYS A 11 -17.32 29.94 10.95
N ARG A 12 -17.76 28.70 10.71
CA ARG A 12 -18.97 28.10 11.30
C ARG A 12 -18.73 27.30 12.60
N GLY A 13 -17.53 27.35 13.18
CA GLY A 13 -17.28 26.80 14.51
C GLY A 13 -17.20 25.27 14.60
N TYR A 14 -17.01 24.57 13.48
CA TYR A 14 -16.84 23.11 13.50
C TYR A 14 -15.52 22.70 14.19
N GLN A 15 -15.59 22.20 15.42
CA GLN A 15 -14.44 21.78 16.23
C GLN A 15 -13.89 20.37 15.96
N ARG A 16 -14.44 19.63 14.99
CA ARG A 16 -13.94 18.26 14.72
C ARG A 16 -12.59 18.33 13.99
N LYS A 17 -11.56 17.68 14.53
CA LYS A 17 -10.31 17.43 13.81
C LYS A 17 -10.60 16.51 12.63
N PHE A 18 -10.39 16.98 11.40
CA PHE A 18 -10.50 16.15 10.21
C PHE A 18 -9.23 16.26 9.38
N GLY A 19 -8.80 15.11 8.85
CA GLY A 19 -7.72 15.06 7.87
C GLY A 19 -8.28 15.27 6.48
N TRP A 20 -7.62 16.09 5.68
CA TRP A 20 -7.92 16.25 4.26
C TRP A 20 -6.80 15.65 3.42
N PHE A 21 -7.17 15.20 2.23
CA PHE A 21 -6.23 14.74 1.20
C PHE A 21 -6.63 15.38 -0.13
N SER A 22 -5.66 15.98 -0.81
CA SER A 22 -5.77 16.48 -2.18
C SER A 22 -4.92 15.59 -3.06
N ARG A 23 -5.57 14.89 -4.00
CA ARG A 23 -4.91 14.10 -5.03
C ARG A 23 -4.86 14.94 -6.31
N THR A 24 -3.68 15.02 -6.92
CA THR A 24 -3.54 15.64 -8.25
C THR A 24 -3.34 14.53 -9.27
N LEU A 25 -4.23 14.48 -10.25
CA LEU A 25 -4.11 13.59 -11.41
C LEU A 25 -3.31 14.33 -12.48
N PHE A 26 -2.19 13.76 -12.90
CA PHE A 26 -1.40 14.24 -14.03
C PHE A 26 -1.61 13.31 -15.24
N SER A 27 -1.16 13.73 -16.42
CA SER A 27 -1.25 12.96 -17.66
C SER A 27 -0.60 11.58 -17.56
N GLU A 28 0.41 11.44 -16.71
CA GLU A 28 1.18 10.22 -16.47
C GLU A 28 0.58 9.36 -15.35
N GLY A 29 -0.54 9.77 -14.74
CA GLY A 29 -1.19 9.10 -13.62
C GLY A 29 -1.21 9.93 -12.33
N PHE A 30 -1.43 9.29 -11.17
CA PHE A 30 -1.45 9.96 -9.87
C PHE A 30 -0.02 10.17 -9.35
N ILE A 31 0.43 11.42 -9.24
CA ILE A 31 1.82 11.72 -8.82
C ILE A 31 1.89 12.28 -7.38
N ASN A 32 0.78 12.75 -6.79
CA ASN A 32 0.85 13.34 -5.46
C ASN A 32 -0.47 13.29 -4.66
N ALA A 33 -0.37 12.84 -3.40
CA ALA A 33 -1.37 13.06 -2.37
C ALA A 33 -0.81 14.02 -1.32
N LYS A 34 -1.26 15.28 -1.34
CA LYS A 34 -0.99 16.24 -0.26
C LYS A 34 -2.06 16.08 0.81
N GLY A 35 -1.66 15.96 2.07
CA GLY A 35 -2.61 15.84 3.17
C GLY A 35 -2.20 16.62 4.40
N GLY A 36 -3.19 17.01 5.19
CA GLY A 36 -3.01 17.78 6.40
C GLY A 36 -4.23 17.67 7.30
N ASN A 37 -4.15 18.27 8.47
CA ASN A 37 -5.29 18.44 9.36
C ASN A 37 -5.90 19.84 9.16
N ASN A 38 -7.14 20.00 9.59
CA ASN A 38 -7.83 21.30 9.58
C ASN A 38 -7.30 22.32 10.60
N ASP A 39 -6.36 21.93 11.46
CA ASP A 39 -5.61 22.83 12.33
C ASP A 39 -4.28 23.32 11.70
N GLY A 40 -4.05 23.00 10.42
CA GLY A 40 -2.83 23.38 9.70
C GLY A 40 -1.63 22.48 9.98
N SER A 41 -1.74 21.54 10.93
CA SER A 41 -0.68 20.55 11.16
C SER A 41 -0.57 19.57 9.99
N LYS A 42 0.66 19.16 9.69
CA LYS A 42 0.91 18.06 8.76
C LYS A 42 0.42 16.77 9.40
N ARG A 43 -0.17 15.87 8.60
CA ARG A 43 -0.39 14.50 9.08
C ARG A 43 0.96 13.86 9.36
N ILE A 44 1.18 13.45 10.61
CA ILE A 44 2.34 12.64 10.97
C ILE A 44 2.18 11.29 10.28
N ARG A 45 3.11 10.98 9.39
CA ARG A 45 3.25 9.64 8.81
C ARG A 45 4.09 8.83 9.79
N ASP A 46 3.42 8.15 10.72
CA ASP A 46 4.07 7.19 11.61
C ASP A 46 3.49 5.79 11.42
N VAL A 47 4.19 4.80 11.97
CA VAL A 47 3.79 3.40 11.92
C VAL A 47 2.72 3.03 12.97
N SER A 48 2.20 4.00 13.75
CA SER A 48 1.30 3.71 14.88
C SER A 48 -0.03 3.11 14.42
N PHE A 49 -0.54 3.55 13.27
CA PHE A 49 -1.74 2.98 12.67
C PHE A 49 -1.52 1.51 12.32
N TYR A 50 -0.44 1.19 11.60
CA TYR A 50 -0.09 -0.17 11.21
C TYR A 50 0.15 -1.06 12.43
N ARG A 51 0.86 -0.56 13.44
CA ARG A 51 1.04 -1.25 14.72
C ARG A 51 -0.28 -1.66 15.36
N ARG A 52 -1.28 -0.76 15.39
CA ARG A 52 -2.62 -1.10 15.92
C ARG A 52 -3.32 -2.18 15.09
N VAL A 53 -3.20 -2.13 13.76
CA VAL A 53 -3.78 -3.14 12.87
C VAL A 53 -3.12 -4.49 13.08
N PHE A 54 -1.79 -4.54 13.08
CA PHE A 54 -1.03 -5.79 13.20
C PHE A 54 -1.23 -6.43 14.58
N HIS A 55 -1.29 -5.61 15.63
CA HIS A 55 -1.68 -6.08 16.96
C HIS A 55 -3.08 -6.70 17.00
N LYS A 56 -4.05 -6.13 16.27
CA LYS A 56 -5.39 -6.72 16.16
C LYS A 56 -5.36 -8.04 15.40
N ILE A 57 -4.58 -8.14 14.32
CA ILE A 57 -4.40 -9.38 13.55
C ILE A 57 -3.87 -10.47 14.47
N ARG A 58 -2.81 -10.18 15.22
CA ARG A 58 -2.20 -11.13 16.17
C ARG A 58 -3.16 -11.54 17.29
N LYS A 59 -3.95 -10.62 17.83
CA LYS A 59 -4.90 -10.91 18.93
C LYS A 59 -6.16 -11.63 18.49
N GLN A 60 -6.57 -11.49 17.24
CA GLN A 60 -7.82 -12.02 16.71
C GLN A 60 -7.55 -12.83 15.44
N GLU A 61 -6.56 -13.71 15.50
CA GLU A 61 -6.02 -14.43 14.33
C GLU A 61 -7.12 -15.13 13.54
N ASP A 62 -8.02 -15.87 14.21
CA ASP A 62 -9.13 -16.58 13.56
C ASP A 62 -10.09 -15.65 12.81
N TYR A 63 -10.36 -14.47 13.36
CA TYR A 63 -11.20 -13.47 12.69
C TYR A 63 -10.52 -12.95 11.42
N TYR A 64 -9.23 -12.63 11.49
CA TYR A 64 -8.50 -12.14 10.32
C TYR A 64 -8.17 -13.24 9.32
N ARG A 65 -8.07 -14.51 9.75
CA ARG A 65 -7.96 -15.68 8.88
C ARG A 65 -9.18 -15.80 7.98
N LYS A 66 -10.39 -15.69 8.54
CA LYS A 66 -11.64 -15.67 7.73
C LYS A 66 -11.66 -14.53 6.72
N ARG A 67 -11.21 -13.34 7.11
CA ARG A 67 -11.11 -12.19 6.18
C ARG A 67 -10.05 -12.38 5.11
N LYS A 68 -8.95 -13.06 5.42
CA LYS A 68 -7.94 -13.47 4.44
C LYS A 68 -8.55 -14.42 3.41
N GLU A 69 -9.30 -15.43 3.86
CA GLU A 69 -9.97 -16.40 2.98
C GLU A 69 -10.96 -15.72 2.02
N GLU A 70 -11.70 -14.70 2.48
CA GLU A 70 -12.56 -13.88 1.61
C GLU A 70 -11.77 -13.18 0.51
N THR A 71 -10.59 -12.63 0.84
CA THR A 71 -9.71 -11.96 -0.12
C THR A 71 -9.12 -12.96 -1.12
N ILE A 72 -8.65 -14.11 -0.63
CA ILE A 72 -8.15 -15.22 -1.45
C ILE A 72 -9.22 -15.70 -2.44
N ARG A 73 -10.49 -15.79 -2.01
CA ARG A 73 -11.60 -16.16 -2.89
C ARG A 73 -11.75 -15.18 -4.05
N VAL A 74 -11.74 -13.87 -3.79
CA VAL A 74 -11.84 -12.84 -4.84
C VAL A 74 -10.68 -12.93 -5.84
N LEU A 75 -9.47 -13.21 -5.36
CA LEU A 75 -8.30 -13.36 -6.23
C LEU A 75 -8.41 -14.63 -7.11
N ARG A 76 -8.90 -15.74 -6.54
CA ARG A 76 -9.18 -16.97 -7.32
C ARG A 76 -10.27 -16.75 -8.36
N GLU A 77 -11.34 -16.04 -8.02
CA GLU A 77 -12.39 -15.67 -8.97
C GLU A 77 -11.82 -14.85 -10.13
N ALA A 78 -10.92 -13.89 -9.85
CA ALA A 78 -10.24 -13.14 -10.89
C ALA A 78 -9.40 -14.06 -11.81
N GLN A 79 -8.63 -15.00 -11.25
CA GLN A 79 -7.87 -15.98 -12.04
C GLN A 79 -8.79 -16.85 -12.92
N MET A 80 -9.94 -17.30 -12.39
CA MET A 80 -10.92 -18.08 -13.15
C MET A 80 -11.54 -17.29 -14.32
N LEU A 81 -11.64 -15.97 -14.18
CA LEU A 81 -12.08 -15.06 -15.24
C LEU A 81 -10.96 -14.75 -16.26
N GLY A 82 -9.80 -15.40 -16.14
CA GLY A 82 -8.66 -15.23 -17.05
C GLY A 82 -7.73 -14.07 -16.69
N TRP A 83 -7.87 -13.47 -15.50
CA TRP A 83 -6.94 -12.43 -15.07
C TRP A 83 -5.62 -13.04 -14.61
N GLN A 84 -4.51 -12.50 -15.09
CA GLN A 84 -3.21 -12.77 -14.51
C GLN A 84 -3.04 -11.93 -13.24
N VAL A 85 -3.02 -12.61 -12.09
CA VAL A 85 -2.84 -12.00 -10.78
C VAL A 85 -1.38 -12.14 -10.37
N ILE A 86 -0.78 -11.03 -9.95
CA ILE A 86 0.57 -10.99 -9.37
C ILE A 86 0.50 -10.26 -8.02
N LEU A 87 1.32 -10.70 -7.07
CA LEU A 87 1.49 -10.02 -5.80
C LEU A 87 2.83 -9.28 -5.80
N VAL A 88 2.82 -8.01 -5.43
CA VAL A 88 4.01 -7.16 -5.40
C VAL A 88 4.16 -6.57 -4.00
N ARG A 89 5.37 -6.67 -3.43
CA ARG A 89 5.76 -5.97 -2.21
C ARG A 89 6.72 -4.85 -2.57
N PHE A 90 6.42 -3.62 -2.13
CA PHE A 90 7.27 -2.45 -2.36
C PHE A 90 8.24 -2.24 -1.19
N PRO A 91 9.36 -1.52 -1.40
CA PRO A 91 10.26 -1.14 -0.31
C PRO A 91 9.55 -0.42 0.83
N ILE A 92 9.88 -0.80 2.06
CA ILE A 92 9.37 -0.18 3.30
C ILE A 92 10.52 0.18 4.25
N GLY A 93 10.25 1.08 5.19
CA GLY A 93 11.24 1.43 6.21
C GLY A 93 11.37 0.38 7.32
N ASP A 94 12.51 0.42 8.02
CA ASP A 94 12.88 -0.53 9.08
C ASP A 94 11.82 -0.74 10.16
N LYS A 95 11.08 0.31 10.56
CA LYS A 95 10.09 0.15 11.63
C LYS A 95 8.87 -0.59 11.12
N MET A 96 8.50 -0.41 9.86
CA MET A 96 7.41 -1.16 9.24
C MET A 96 7.82 -2.60 8.98
N LEU A 97 9.04 -2.83 8.50
CA LEU A 97 9.59 -4.18 8.34
C LEU A 97 9.54 -4.96 9.66
N LYS A 98 9.98 -4.35 10.77
CA LYS A 98 9.87 -4.95 12.11
C LYS A 98 8.44 -5.31 12.49
N LEU A 99 7.46 -4.50 12.11
CA LEU A 99 6.06 -4.81 12.36
C LEU A 99 5.59 -5.99 11.48
N GLU A 100 5.94 -6.03 10.19
CA GLU A 100 5.58 -7.15 9.30
C GLU A 100 6.11 -8.49 9.81
N LEU A 101 7.33 -8.50 10.36
CA LEU A 101 7.93 -9.69 10.96
C LEU A 101 7.19 -10.21 12.20
N GLU A 102 6.33 -9.40 12.83
CA GLU A 102 5.49 -9.84 13.95
C GLU A 102 4.17 -10.47 13.51
N LEU A 103 3.81 -10.42 12.22
CA LEU A 103 2.60 -11.04 11.71
C LEU A 103 2.73 -12.57 11.70
N PRO A 104 1.65 -13.32 12.01
CA PRO A 104 1.64 -14.77 11.86
C PRO A 104 2.00 -15.19 10.43
N ASP A 105 2.73 -16.31 10.28
CA ASP A 105 3.27 -16.79 8.99
C ASP A 105 2.22 -16.84 7.88
N LEU A 106 0.98 -17.22 8.21
CA LEU A 106 -0.13 -17.34 7.26
C LEU A 106 -0.56 -16.02 6.59
N PHE A 107 -0.11 -14.88 7.13
CA PHE A 107 -0.35 -13.54 6.59
C PHE A 107 0.88 -12.97 5.87
N GLN A 108 1.99 -13.71 5.82
CA GLN A 108 3.17 -13.26 5.08
C GLN A 108 2.88 -13.27 3.57
N PRO A 109 3.27 -12.22 2.82
CA PRO A 109 2.98 -12.11 1.39
C PRO A 109 3.42 -13.33 0.58
N GLU A 110 4.62 -13.85 0.86
CA GLU A 110 5.18 -15.05 0.22
C GLU A 110 4.25 -16.27 0.37
N ARG A 111 3.72 -16.48 1.59
CA ARG A 111 2.80 -17.59 1.89
C ARG A 111 1.47 -17.42 1.17
N ILE A 112 0.96 -16.20 1.11
CA ILE A 112 -0.29 -15.89 0.39
C ILE A 112 -0.11 -16.15 -1.10
N ALA A 113 1.02 -15.73 -1.69
CA ALA A 113 1.30 -15.96 -3.10
C ALA A 113 1.44 -17.45 -3.42
N GLN A 114 2.13 -18.23 -2.57
CA GLN A 114 2.21 -19.69 -2.67
C GLN A 114 0.83 -20.35 -2.61
N GLU A 115 -0.03 -19.95 -1.66
CA GLU A 115 -1.39 -20.47 -1.49
C GLU A 115 -2.30 -20.19 -2.71
N LEU A 116 -2.06 -19.08 -3.41
CA LEU A 116 -2.76 -18.67 -4.62
C LEU A 116 -2.12 -19.19 -5.91
N THR A 117 -0.91 -19.78 -5.82
CA THR A 117 -0.10 -20.17 -6.99
C THR A 117 0.06 -19.00 -7.97
N ILE A 118 0.36 -17.81 -7.44
CA ILE A 118 0.61 -16.58 -8.20
C ILE A 118 2.08 -16.18 -8.10
N GLN A 119 2.54 -15.39 -9.07
CA GLN A 119 3.87 -14.79 -9.01
C GLN A 119 3.94 -13.78 -7.86
N PHE A 120 5.06 -13.80 -7.14
CA PHE A 120 5.39 -12.83 -6.10
C PHE A 120 6.67 -12.09 -6.47
N ILE A 121 6.62 -10.76 -6.41
CA ILE A 121 7.79 -9.90 -6.63
C ILE A 121 8.01 -9.08 -5.37
N ASP A 122 9.15 -9.30 -4.71
CA ASP A 122 9.55 -8.54 -3.53
C ASP A 122 10.59 -7.48 -3.89
N TYR A 123 10.13 -6.25 -4.16
CA TYR A 123 11.02 -5.12 -4.41
C TYR A 123 11.71 -4.59 -3.14
N ASP A 124 11.30 -5.00 -1.94
CA ASP A 124 12.06 -4.66 -0.74
C ASP A 124 13.38 -5.47 -0.66
N ALA A 125 13.38 -6.68 -1.22
CA ALA A 125 14.54 -7.57 -1.29
C ALA A 125 15.31 -7.49 -2.64
N ASP A 126 14.81 -6.73 -3.60
CA ASP A 126 15.39 -6.61 -4.95
C ASP A 126 16.59 -5.64 -4.97
N PRO A 127 17.77 -6.05 -5.44
CA PRO A 127 18.93 -5.17 -5.57
C PRO A 127 18.70 -3.92 -6.42
N ARG A 128 17.79 -3.97 -7.41
CA ARG A 128 17.47 -2.85 -8.31
C ARG A 128 16.80 -1.68 -7.58
N THR A 129 16.21 -1.94 -6.43
CA THR A 129 15.39 -0.99 -5.66
C THR A 129 15.99 -0.67 -4.29
N ALA A 130 17.14 -1.24 -3.95
CA ALA A 130 17.79 -1.12 -2.63
C ALA A 130 18.08 0.33 -2.21
N ASP A 131 18.48 1.18 -3.16
CA ASP A 131 18.85 2.58 -2.89
C ASP A 131 17.67 3.56 -3.08
N LEU A 132 16.47 3.06 -3.36
CA LEU A 132 15.32 3.92 -3.60
C LEU A 132 14.76 4.47 -2.30
N PRO A 133 14.68 5.80 -2.13
CA PRO A 133 14.26 6.36 -0.87
C PRO A 133 12.76 6.14 -0.63
N SER A 134 12.42 5.65 0.56
CA SER A 134 11.07 5.43 1.05
C SER A 134 10.92 6.02 2.45
N ASP A 135 9.68 6.36 2.83
CA ASP A 135 9.33 6.45 4.24
C ASP A 135 8.93 5.06 4.77
N GLU A 136 8.43 4.98 6.01
CA GLU A 136 8.09 3.70 6.62
C GLU A 136 7.06 2.88 5.83
N SER A 137 6.22 3.49 5.00
CA SER A 137 5.11 2.78 4.31
C SER A 137 4.82 3.27 2.90
N HIS A 138 5.54 4.29 2.42
CA HIS A 138 5.32 4.89 1.10
C HIS A 138 6.65 5.18 0.42
N LEU A 139 6.66 4.93 -0.89
CA LEU A 139 7.70 5.44 -1.78
C LEU A 139 7.60 6.96 -1.89
N PHE A 140 8.75 7.63 -2.00
CA PHE A 140 8.78 9.01 -2.46
C PHE A 140 8.43 9.10 -3.96
N PRO A 141 7.97 10.26 -4.44
CA PRO A 141 7.50 10.38 -5.83
C PRO A 141 8.50 9.92 -6.89
N ASP A 142 9.79 10.22 -6.73
CA ASP A 142 10.81 9.82 -7.69
C ASP A 142 11.10 8.31 -7.62
N SER A 143 11.15 7.74 -6.43
CA SER A 143 11.24 6.28 -6.21
C SER A 143 10.05 5.54 -6.79
N ALA A 144 8.84 6.09 -6.64
CA ALA A 144 7.63 5.52 -7.21
C ALA A 144 7.66 5.51 -8.73
N ARG A 145 8.22 6.55 -9.36
CA ARG A 145 8.43 6.61 -10.80
C ARG A 145 9.43 5.55 -11.26
N GLU A 146 10.55 5.41 -10.57
CA GLU A 146 11.58 4.43 -10.90
C GLU A 146 11.05 3.00 -10.77
N ILE A 147 10.40 2.68 -9.65
CA ILE A 147 9.74 1.37 -9.44
C ILE A 147 8.66 1.12 -10.49
N SER A 148 7.92 2.14 -10.92
CA SER A 148 6.93 1.96 -11.99
C SER A 148 7.57 1.49 -13.29
N ASN A 149 8.78 1.96 -13.63
CA ASN A 149 9.51 1.51 -14.81
C ASN A 149 9.98 0.06 -14.66
N ILE A 150 10.53 -0.29 -13.49
CA ILE A 150 10.98 -1.66 -13.17
C ILE A 150 9.79 -2.63 -13.24
N LEU A 151 8.67 -2.28 -12.60
CA LEU A 151 7.45 -3.08 -12.63
C LEU A 151 6.88 -3.21 -14.04
N ALA A 152 6.88 -2.14 -14.85
CA ALA A 152 6.42 -2.24 -16.24
C ALA A 152 7.28 -3.22 -17.05
N HIS A 153 8.59 -3.20 -16.84
CA HIS A 153 9.51 -4.15 -17.46
C HIS A 153 9.21 -5.59 -17.00
N ASP A 154 9.13 -5.84 -15.69
CA ASP A 154 8.89 -7.17 -15.14
C ASP A 154 7.54 -7.75 -15.62
N VAL A 155 6.47 -6.94 -15.60
CA VAL A 155 5.16 -7.32 -16.12
C VAL A 155 5.21 -7.63 -17.61
N SER A 156 5.97 -6.86 -18.41
CA SER A 156 6.10 -7.12 -19.84
C SER A 156 6.70 -8.51 -20.14
N GLN A 157 7.68 -8.96 -19.34
CA GLN A 157 8.31 -10.27 -19.51
C GLN A 157 7.35 -11.41 -19.16
N LEU A 158 6.50 -11.21 -18.15
CA LEU A 158 5.48 -12.19 -17.77
C LEU A 158 4.43 -12.41 -18.87
N LEU A 159 4.09 -11.37 -19.63
CA LEU A 159 3.13 -11.46 -20.73
C LEU A 159 3.71 -12.16 -21.97
N VAL A 160 5.01 -11.96 -22.25
CA VAL A 160 5.70 -12.65 -23.37
C VAL A 160 5.84 -14.15 -23.09
N SER A 161 6.01 -14.53 -21.83
CA SER A 161 6.23 -15.93 -21.42
C SER A 161 4.96 -16.78 -21.37
N GLY A 162 3.78 -16.15 -21.47
CA GLY A 162 2.46 -16.81 -21.46
C GLY A 162 1.80 -16.93 -22.84
N SER A 163 2.56 -16.64 -23.92
CA SER A 163 2.15 -16.77 -25.34
C SER A 163 2.72 -18.05 -25.95
#